data_AF-A0A8X6LLM6-F1
#
_entry.id   AF-A0A8X6LLM6-F1
#
_cell.length_a   1.000
_cell.length_b   1.000
_cell.length_c   1.000
_cell.angle_alpha   90.00
_cell.angle_beta   90.00
_cell.angle_gamma   90.00
#
_symmetry.space_group_name_H-M   'P 1'
#
loop_
_entity.id
_entity.type
_entity.pdbx_description
1 polymer ?
#
loop_
_entity_poly.entity_id
_entity_poly.type
_entity_poly.pdbx_seq_one_letter_code
_entity_poly.pdbx_strand_id
1 'polypeptide(L)'
;MVRDVVVLENNLKNRTMWSLARIFELIPRKDRQVRVTRVKTEIRELVRPGQGLYNLELQEPEINLSKEQTDSIIRTKKGRKVISPKRLTYN
;
A
#
# COMPACT_ATOMS: atom_id res chain seq x y z
N MET A 1 -2.61 -7.03 10.28
CA MET A 1 -2.79 -6.36 11.58
C MET A 1 -4.24 -5.87 11.71
N VAL A 2 -4.64 -5.44 12.91
CA VAL A 2 -5.95 -4.81 13.09
C VAL A 2 -6.00 -3.54 12.23
N ARG A 3 -7.10 -3.35 11.50
CA ARG A 3 -7.37 -2.32 10.46
C ARG A 3 -6.88 -2.62 9.04
N ASP A 4 -6.14 -3.70 8.82
CA ASP A 4 -5.73 -4.06 7.46
C ASP A 4 -6.92 -4.49 6.61
N VAL A 5 -6.84 -4.19 5.31
CA VAL A 5 -7.78 -4.67 4.30
C VAL A 5 -7.26 -5.97 3.73
N VAL A 6 -8.13 -6.98 3.69
CA VAL A 6 -7.84 -8.32 3.22
C VAL A 6 -8.92 -8.78 2.24
N VAL A 7 -8.54 -9.72 1.38
CA VAL A 7 -9.45 -10.44 0.50
C VAL A 7 -9.95 -11.68 1.25
N LEU A 8 -11.26 -11.86 1.32
CA LEU A 8 -11.89 -13.02 1.95
C LEU A 8 -12.14 -14.13 0.94
N GLU A 9 -11.58 -15.31 1.24
CA GLU A 9 -11.89 -16.52 0.48
C GLU A 9 -13.38 -16.82 0.49
N ASN A 10 -13.89 -17.20 -0.69
CA ASN A 10 -15.24 -17.75 -0.82
C ASN A 10 -15.22 -18.94 -1.77
N ASN A 11 -15.35 -20.15 -1.21
CA ASN A 11 -15.30 -21.40 -1.97
C ASN A 11 -16.44 -21.56 -2.98
N LEU A 12 -17.51 -20.76 -2.85
CA LEU A 12 -18.65 -20.79 -3.77
C LEU A 12 -18.47 -19.83 -4.96
N LYS A 13 -17.42 -19.01 -4.96
CA LYS A 13 -17.19 -17.98 -5.97
C LYS A 13 -15.76 -18.01 -6.48
N ASN A 14 -15.59 -17.62 -7.75
CA ASN A 14 -14.27 -17.46 -8.33
C ASN A 14 -13.46 -16.39 -7.57
N ARG A 15 -12.13 -16.50 -7.60
CA ARG A 15 -11.21 -15.60 -6.86
C ARG A 15 -11.40 -14.12 -7.17
N THR A 16 -11.83 -13.79 -8.40
CA THR A 16 -12.17 -12.43 -8.83
C THR A 16 -13.43 -11.86 -8.16
N MET A 17 -14.28 -12.70 -7.58
CA MET A 17 -15.52 -12.31 -6.89
C MET A 17 -15.41 -12.44 -5.37
N TRP A 18 -14.21 -12.66 -4.85
CA TRP A 18 -13.95 -12.65 -3.43
C TRP A 18 -14.15 -11.26 -2.85
N SER A 19 -14.72 -11.19 -1.65
CA SER A 19 -15.11 -9.92 -1.03
C SER A 19 -13.92 -9.29 -0.31
N LEU A 20 -13.82 -7.97 -0.39
CA LEU A 20 -12.92 -7.22 0.48
C LEU A 20 -13.50 -7.10 1.89
N ALA A 21 -12.63 -7.17 2.88
CA ALA A 21 -12.99 -6.95 4.26
C ALA A 21 -11.88 -6.25 5.03
N ARG A 22 -12.25 -5.56 6.10
CA ARG A 22 -11.31 -4.97 7.06
C ARG A 22 -11.25 -5.81 8.31
N ILE A 23 -10.05 -6.19 8.74
CA ILE A 23 -9.86 -6.83 10.05
C ILE A 23 -10.10 -5.78 11.14
N PHE A 24 -10.99 -6.07 12.08
CA PHE A 24 -11.24 -5.15 13.22
C PHE A 24 -10.91 -5.76 14.57
N GLU A 25 -10.78 -7.08 14.67
CA GLU A 25 -10.37 -7.76 15.91
C GLU A 25 -9.55 -9.02 15.58
N LEU A 26 -8.49 -9.26 16.35
CA LEU A 26 -7.75 -10.52 16.33
C LEU A 26 -8.16 -11.32 17.55
N ILE A 27 -8.55 -12.58 17.37
CA ILE A 27 -8.96 -13.45 18.48
C ILE A 27 -7.77 -14.37 18.79
N PRO A 28 -6.99 -14.09 19.86
CA PRO A 28 -5.92 -14.97 20.28
C PRO A 28 -6.50 -16.22 20.95
N ARG A 29 -5.85 -17.36 20.75
CA ARG A 29 -6.11 -18.57 21.53
C ARG A 29 -5.22 -18.59 22.78
N LYS A 30 -5.42 -19.57 23.67
CA LYS A 30 -4.61 -19.81 24.88
C LYS A 30 -3.10 -19.87 24.61
N ASP A 31 -2.69 -20.31 23.42
CA ASP A 31 -1.29 -20.35 22.96
C ASP A 31 -0.76 -18.99 22.46
N ARG A 32 -1.54 -17.90 22.62
CA ARG A 32 -1.30 -16.54 22.10
C ARG A 32 -1.15 -16.46 20.58
N GLN A 33 -1.40 -17.54 19.85
CA GLN A 33 -1.40 -17.52 18.40
C GLN A 33 -2.77 -17.06 17.89
N VAL A 34 -2.74 -16.10 16.96
CA VAL A 34 -3.95 -15.62 16.29
C VAL A 34 -4.27 -16.58 15.16
N ARG A 35 -5.31 -17.38 15.35
CA ARG A 35 -5.83 -18.28 14.31
C ARG A 35 -7.13 -17.78 13.69
N VAL A 36 -7.83 -16.89 14.38
CA VAL A 36 -9.15 -16.40 13.99
C VAL A 36 -9.18 -14.89 14.09
N THR A 37 -9.84 -14.25 13.15
CA THR A 37 -10.03 -12.80 13.13
C THR A 37 -11.51 -12.48 12.91
N ARG A 38 -11.93 -11.31 13.40
CA ARG A 38 -13.19 -10.70 12.98
C ARG A 38 -12.91 -9.67 11.91
N VAL A 39 -13.68 -9.79 10.84
CA VAL A 39 -13.56 -8.98 9.63
C VAL A 39 -14.92 -8.38 9.31
N LYS A 40 -14.91 -7.16 8.78
CA LYS A 40 -16.12 -6.46 8.35
C LYS A 40 -16.05 -6.27 6.84
N THR A 41 -17.01 -6.84 6.14
CA THR A 41 -17.28 -6.51 4.73
C THR A 41 -18.23 -5.32 4.68
N GLU A 42 -18.53 -4.84 3.48
CA GLU A 42 -19.54 -3.80 3.26
C GLU A 42 -20.93 -4.19 3.83
N ILE A 43 -21.27 -5.47 3.78
CA ILE A 43 -22.61 -5.96 4.09
C ILE A 43 -22.71 -6.50 5.52
N ARG A 44 -21.64 -7.13 6.05
CA ARG A 44 -21.72 -7.88 7.30
C ARG A 44 -20.39 -8.05 7.99
N GLU A 45 -20.46 -8.44 9.26
CA GLU A 45 -19.32 -8.89 10.04
C GLU A 45 -19.21 -10.42 9.97
N LEU A 46 -17.98 -10.91 9.91
CA LEU A 46 -17.66 -12.32 9.78
C LEU A 46 -16.53 -12.68 10.73
N VAL A 47 -16.58 -13.91 11.26
CA VAL A 47 -15.45 -14.53 11.97
C VAL A 47 -14.81 -15.52 11.01
N ARG A 48 -13.52 -15.36 10.72
CA ARG A 48 -12.79 -16.21 9.77
C ARG A 48 -11.44 -16.67 10.31
N PRO A 49 -11.05 -17.93 10.05
CA PRO A 49 -9.68 -18.37 10.27
C PRO A 49 -8.71 -17.53 9.43
N GLY A 50 -7.49 -17.31 9.93
CA GLY A 50 -6.45 -16.58 9.19
C GLY A 50 -6.12 -17.20 7.84
N GLN A 51 -6.31 -18.52 7.69
CA GLN A 51 -6.07 -19.24 6.42
C GLN A 51 -6.95 -18.78 5.25
N GLY A 52 -8.14 -18.21 5.52
CA GLY A 52 -9.05 -17.71 4.48
C GLY A 52 -8.95 -16.20 4.24
N LEU A 53 -7.88 -15.56 4.73
CA LEU A 53 -7.61 -14.13 4.58
C LEU A 53 -6.34 -13.95 3.76
N TYR A 54 -6.45 -13.24 2.66
CA TYR A 54 -5.32 -12.93 1.79
C TYR A 54 -5.02 -11.44 1.84
N ASN A 55 -3.73 -11.08 1.85
CA ASN A 55 -3.32 -9.68 1.78
C ASN A 55 -3.79 -9.07 0.46
N LEU A 56 -4.25 -7.82 0.51
CA LEU A 56 -4.53 -7.05 -0.68
C LEU A 56 -3.20 -6.54 -1.24
N GLU A 57 -2.78 -7.09 -2.38
CA GLU A 57 -1.63 -6.59 -3.13
C GLU A 57 -2.04 -5.33 -3.89
N LEU A 58 -1.34 -4.22 -3.64
CA LEU A 58 -1.52 -2.97 -4.36
C LEU A 58 -0.28 -2.75 -5.23
N GLN A 59 -0.49 -2.49 -6.52
CA GLN A 59 0.58 -1.96 -7.35
C GLN A 59 0.71 -0.47 -7.05
N GLU A 60 1.95 -0.02 -6.80
CA GLU A 60 2.21 1.41 -6.75
C GLU A 60 1.86 2.00 -8.12
N PRO A 61 1.06 3.08 -8.17
CA PRO A 61 0.84 3.75 -9.45
C PRO A 61 2.20 4.21 -9.97
N GLU A 62 2.51 3.93 -11.24
CA GLU A 62 3.66 4.53 -11.91
C GLU A 62 3.45 6.05 -11.93
N ILE A 63 4.03 6.73 -10.94
CA ILE A 63 4.02 8.17 -10.87
C ILE A 63 4.95 8.63 -12.00
N ASN A 64 4.37 8.93 -13.17
CA ASN A 64 5.06 9.64 -14.23
C ASN A 64 5.33 11.08 -13.75
N LEU A 65 6.33 11.23 -12.89
CA LEU A 65 6.89 12.52 -12.50
C LEU A 65 7.42 13.17 -13.79
N SER A 66 6.71 14.17 -14.30
CA SER A 66 7.23 15.01 -15.38
C SER A 66 8.58 15.59 -14.92
N LYS A 67 9.64 15.29 -15.68
CA LYS A 67 11.04 15.59 -15.35
C LYS A 67 11.39 17.08 -15.50
N GLU A 68 10.52 18.00 -15.10
CA GLU A 68 10.67 19.43 -15.44
C GLU A 68 11.19 20.32 -14.30
N GLN A 69 11.56 19.77 -13.13
CA GLN A 69 12.02 20.61 -12.00
C GLN A 69 13.28 20.11 -11.26
N THR A 70 14.14 19.32 -11.90
CA THR A 70 15.47 18.99 -11.34
C THR A 70 16.63 19.65 -12.10
N ASP A 71 16.35 20.63 -12.95
CA ASP A 71 17.40 21.36 -13.64
C ASP A 71 18.05 22.40 -12.72
N SER A 72 19.36 22.20 -12.49
CA SER A 72 20.36 23.12 -11.92
C SER A 72 20.59 23.18 -10.40
N ILE A 73 20.79 22.04 -9.73
CA ILE A 73 21.58 22.01 -8.48
C ILE A 73 22.92 21.33 -8.74
N ILE A 74 23.89 22.08 -9.26
CA ILE A 74 25.28 21.60 -9.34
C ILE A 74 25.89 21.74 -7.94
N ARG A 75 26.32 20.62 -7.34
CA ARG A 75 27.00 20.61 -6.03
C ARG A 75 28.50 20.39 -6.23
N THR A 76 29.32 21.19 -5.56
CA THR A 76 30.78 20.93 -5.49
C THR A 76 31.05 19.71 -4.59
N LYS A 77 32.24 19.10 -4.67
CA LYS A 77 32.65 17.97 -3.80
C LYS A 77 32.55 18.26 -2.29
N LYS A 78 32.49 19.53 -1.89
CA LYS A 78 32.27 20.00 -0.50
C LYS A 78 30.81 20.38 -0.21
N GLY A 79 29.87 20.03 -1.08
CA GLY A 79 28.43 20.23 -0.88
C GLY A 79 27.88 21.63 -1.12
N ARG A 80 28.71 22.60 -1.55
CA ARG A 80 28.22 23.96 -1.84
C ARG A 80 27.37 23.96 -3.12
N LYS A 81 26.20 24.60 -3.04
CA LYS A 81 25.27 24.81 -4.16
C LYS A 81 25.83 25.87 -5.11
N VAL A 82 26.02 25.52 -6.38
CA VAL A 82 26.49 26.43 -7.42
C VAL A 82 25.33 26.71 -8.37
N ILE A 83 25.08 28.00 -8.61
CA ILE A 83 24.13 28.46 -9.62
C ILE A 83 24.92 28.56 -10.93
N SER A 84 24.57 27.75 -11.94
CA SER A 84 25.18 27.86 -13.26
C SER A 84 24.69 29.13 -13.97
N PRO A 85 25.58 29.99 -14.47
CA PRO A 85 25.17 31.22 -15.14
C PRO A 85 24.39 30.89 -16.42
N LYS A 86 23.24 31.53 -16.63
CA LYS A 86 22.52 31.47 -17.90
C LYS A 86 23.16 32.47 -18.87
N ARG A 87 23.60 31.98 -20.03
CA ARG A 87 24.14 32.81 -21.10
C ARG A 87 22.99 33.49 -21.81
N LEU A 88 22.91 34.82 -21.74
CA LEU A 88 21.93 35.61 -22.49
C LEU A 88 22.36 35.67 -23.95
N THR A 89 21.54 35.16 -24.85
CA THR A 89 21.67 35.37 -26.30
C THR A 89 20.69 36.46 -26.72
N TYR A 90 21.18 37.50 -27.37
CA TYR A 90 20.34 38.55 -27.97
C TYR A 90 20.01 38.13 -29.41
N ASN A 91 18.72 38.15 -29.77
CA ASN A 91 18.23 37.94 -31.14
C ASN A 91 18.38 39.21 -31.97
#